data_AF-A0A8B9GVQ7-F1
#
_entry.id   AF-A0A8B9GVQ7-F1
#
_cell.length_a   1.000
_cell.length_b   1.000
_cell.length_c   1.000
_cell.angle_alpha   90.00
_cell.angle_beta   90.00
_cell.angle_gamma   90.00
#
_symmetry.space_group_name_H-M   'P 1'
#
loop_
_entity.id
_entity.type
_entity.pdbx_description
1 polymer ?
#
loop_
_entity_poly.entity_id
_entity_poly.type
_entity_poly.pdbx_seq_one_letter_code
_entity_poly.pdbx_strand_id
1 'polypeptide(L)'
;MPPPDTMYCSQQINIPPELPDILKQFTKAAIRTQPPDVLQWAATYFSALSKGETLPVKDRLEMPVATQKTDTGLTPGLLKVLHKQVRDISLNLL
;
A
#
# COMPACT_ATOMS: atom_id res chain seq x y z
N MET A 1 48.10 -10.42 -8.93
CA MET A 1 47.28 -9.34 -9.51
C MET A 1 46.78 -8.49 -8.36
N PRO A 2 47.02 -7.16 -8.33
CA PRO A 2 46.40 -6.30 -7.33
C PRO A 2 44.88 -6.31 -7.51
N PRO A 3 44.07 -6.17 -6.45
CA PRO A 3 42.63 -6.06 -6.58
C PRO A 3 42.28 -4.82 -7.42
N PRO A 4 41.20 -4.86 -8.23
CA PRO A 4 40.76 -3.69 -8.97
C PRO A 4 40.42 -2.57 -7.99
N ASP A 5 40.93 -1.36 -8.24
CA ASP A 5 40.56 -0.15 -7.51
C ASP A 5 39.08 0.13 -7.77
N THR A 6 38.20 -0.40 -6.93
CA THR A 6 36.80 0.03 -6.90
C THR A 6 36.80 1.49 -6.47
N MET A 7 36.63 2.39 -7.43
CA MET A 7 36.65 3.86 -7.27
C MET A 7 35.66 4.38 -6.23
N TYR A 8 34.68 3.55 -5.84
CA TYR A 8 33.67 3.84 -4.83
C TYR A 8 33.72 2.82 -3.71
N CYS A 9 33.84 3.30 -2.47
CA CYS A 9 33.78 2.48 -1.26
C CYS A 9 32.52 2.79 -0.46
N SER A 10 31.97 1.81 0.26
CA SER A 10 30.72 1.96 1.02
C SER A 10 30.78 3.07 2.07
N GLN A 11 31.95 3.42 2.59
CA GLN A 11 32.11 4.51 3.55
C GLN A 11 31.87 5.91 2.94
N GLN A 12 31.89 6.05 1.61
CA GLN A 12 31.58 7.31 0.92
C GLN A 12 30.06 7.55 0.80
N ILE A 13 29.24 6.51 1.00
CA ILE A 13 27.80 6.60 0.92
C ILE A 13 27.24 6.78 2.34
N ASN A 14 26.93 8.02 2.70
CA ASN A 14 26.27 8.30 3.96
C ASN A 14 24.79 7.92 3.87
N ILE A 15 24.39 6.83 4.53
CA ILE A 15 22.99 6.40 4.60
C ILE A 15 22.37 7.01 5.87
N PRO A 16 21.31 7.83 5.76
CA PRO A 16 20.62 8.35 6.93
C PRO A 16 20.08 7.19 7.80
N PRO A 17 20.25 7.24 9.14
CA PRO A 17 19.86 6.15 10.03
C PRO A 17 18.36 5.86 10.02
N GLU A 18 17.53 6.85 9.69
CA GLU A 18 16.07 6.74 9.61
C GLU A 18 15.56 6.09 8.32
N LEU A 19 16.37 6.12 7.25
CA LEU A 19 15.96 5.67 5.92
C LEU A 19 15.45 4.21 5.90
N PRO A 20 16.12 3.25 6.55
CA PRO A 20 15.66 1.86 6.57
C PRO A 20 14.26 1.71 7.18
N ASP A 21 13.94 2.45 8.25
CA ASP A 21 12.64 2.34 8.90
C ASP A 21 11.54 3.01 8.07
N ILE A 22 11.81 4.17 7.46
CA ILE A 22 10.88 4.83 6.53
C ILE A 22 10.51 3.89 5.38
N LEU A 23 11.50 3.25 4.75
CA LEU A 23 11.27 2.31 3.65
C LEU A 23 10.48 1.07 4.10
N LYS A 24 10.76 0.56 5.30
CA LYS A 24 10.02 -0.55 5.91
C LYS A 24 8.56 -0.19 6.15
N GLN A 25 8.29 0.99 6.73
CA GLN A 25 6.92 1.46 6.99
C GLN A 25 6.15 1.70 5.69
N PHE A 26 6.80 2.33 4.70
CA PHE A 26 6.25 2.53 3.36
C PHE A 26 5.84 1.20 2.73
N THR A 27 6.75 0.23 2.70
CA THR A 27 6.50 -1.09 2.09
C THR A 27 5.38 -1.83 2.81
N LYS A 28 5.37 -1.79 4.14
CA LYS A 28 4.29 -2.37 4.96
C LYS A 28 2.94 -1.73 4.65
N ALA A 29 2.89 -0.41 4.50
CA ALA A 29 1.66 0.30 4.15
C ALA A 29 1.18 -0.08 2.74
N ALA A 30 2.08 -0.14 1.75
CA ALA A 30 1.78 -0.52 0.38
C ALA A 30 1.20 -1.95 0.30
N ILE A 31 1.79 -2.91 1.00
CA ILE A 31 1.30 -4.30 1.06
C ILE A 31 -0.10 -4.35 1.69
N ARG A 32 -0.36 -3.53 2.71
CA ARG A 32 -1.67 -3.48 3.37
C ARG A 32 -2.72 -2.88 2.45
N THR A 33 -2.43 -1.75 1.80
CA THR A 33 -3.40 -1.03 0.96
C THR A 33 -3.63 -1.71 -0.39
N GLN A 34 -2.65 -2.47 -0.90
CA GLN A 34 -2.67 -3.08 -2.24
C GLN A 34 -3.16 -2.08 -3.31
N PRO A 35 -2.47 -0.94 -3.47
CA PRO A 35 -2.93 0.10 -4.38
C PRO A 35 -2.82 -0.39 -5.82
N PRO A 36 -3.79 -0.05 -6.69
CA PRO A 36 -3.72 -0.39 -8.11
C PRO A 36 -2.57 0.35 -8.83
N ASP A 37 -2.30 1.59 -8.40
CA ASP A 37 -1.17 2.40 -8.86
C ASP A 37 -0.28 2.74 -7.66
N VAL A 38 0.90 2.11 -7.60
CA VAL A 38 1.89 2.30 -6.52
C VAL A 38 2.54 3.69 -6.58
N LEU A 39 2.73 4.26 -7.78
CA LEU A 39 3.43 5.53 -7.94
C LEU A 39 2.55 6.69 -7.47
N GLN A 40 1.30 6.73 -7.92
CA GLN A 40 0.32 7.71 -7.45
C GLN A 40 0.09 7.55 -5.94
N TRP A 41 -0.02 6.31 -5.46
CA TRP A 41 -0.15 6.03 -4.03
C TRP A 41 1.07 6.52 -3.23
N ALA A 42 2.29 6.30 -3.72
CA ALA A 42 3.51 6.74 -3.05
C ALA A 42 3.57 8.26 -2.89
N ALA A 43 3.20 9.01 -3.95
CA ALA A 43 3.11 10.47 -3.88
C ALA A 43 2.16 10.94 -2.77
N THR A 44 0.99 10.30 -2.67
CA THR A 44 0.03 10.61 -1.59
C THR A 44 0.56 10.20 -0.20
N TYR A 45 1.21 9.04 -0.08
CA TYR A 45 1.76 8.53 1.17
C TYR A 45 2.81 9.49 1.75
N PHE A 46 3.82 9.87 0.96
CA PHE A 46 4.87 10.77 1.44
C PHE A 46 4.38 12.20 1.65
N SER A 47 3.41 12.67 0.86
CA SER A 47 2.75 13.96 1.09
C SER A 47 2.04 13.98 2.44
N ALA A 48 1.24 12.97 2.75
CA ALA A 48 0.56 12.84 4.03
C ALA A 48 1.55 12.71 5.19
N LEU A 49 2.60 11.88 5.03
CA LEU A 49 3.65 11.70 6.03
C LEU A 49 4.36 13.01 6.35
N SER A 50 4.69 13.82 5.34
CA SER A 50 5.37 15.11 5.53
C SER A 50 4.52 16.14 6.28
N LYS A 51 3.19 16.03 6.18
CA LYS A 51 2.22 16.93 6.83
C LYS A 51 1.72 16.41 8.17
N GLY A 52 2.10 15.19 8.58
CA GLY A 52 1.56 14.52 9.75
C GLY A 52 0.08 14.13 9.62
N GLU A 53 -0.41 13.96 8.38
CA GLU A 53 -1.78 13.56 8.08
C GLU A 53 -1.96 12.04 8.21
N THR A 54 -3.22 11.59 8.19
CA THR A 54 -3.55 10.17 8.21
C THR A 54 -3.04 9.47 6.95
N LEU A 55 -2.18 8.47 7.12
CA LEU A 55 -1.65 7.67 6.02
C LEU A 55 -2.75 6.87 5.30
N PRO A 56 -2.58 6.55 4.01
CA PRO A 56 -3.56 5.74 3.29
C PRO A 56 -3.70 4.35 3.95
N VAL A 57 -4.94 3.98 4.32
CA VAL A 57 -5.30 2.70 4.96
C VAL A 57 -6.18 1.88 4.01
N LYS A 58 -6.06 0.54 4.05
CA LYS A 58 -6.97 -0.36 3.32
C LYS A 58 -8.36 -0.30 3.96
N ASP A 59 -9.40 -0.14 3.16
CA ASP A 59 -10.76 -0.40 3.62
C ASP A 59 -10.86 -1.83 4.16
N ARG A 60 -11.31 -1.94 5.40
CA ARG A 60 -11.51 -3.24 6.06
C ARG A 60 -12.67 -3.95 5.37
N LEU A 61 -12.38 -5.12 4.78
CA LEU A 61 -13.42 -6.04 4.33
C LEU A 61 -14.20 -6.51 5.56
N GLU A 62 -15.47 -6.14 5.67
CA GLU A 62 -16.37 -6.71 6.68
C GLU A 62 -16.66 -8.16 6.28
N MET A 63 -16.14 -9.13 7.04
CA MET A 63 -16.54 -10.52 6.82
C MET A 63 -17.98 -10.72 7.29
N PRO A 64 -18.89 -11.23 6.44
CA PRO A 64 -20.22 -11.62 6.89
C PRO A 64 -20.11 -12.79 7.88
N VAL A 65 -20.58 -12.60 9.12
CA VAL A 65 -20.83 -13.73 10.02
C VAL A 65 -22.25 -14.20 9.75
N ALA A 66 -22.41 -15.14 8.81
CA ALA A 66 -23.68 -15.77 8.53
C ALA A 66 -24.08 -16.66 9.72
N THR A 67 -24.81 -16.11 10.69
CA THR A 67 -25.25 -16.87 11.88
C THR A 67 -26.56 -17.64 11.62
N GLN A 68 -27.34 -17.32 10.58
CA GLN A 68 -28.64 -17.95 10.34
C GLN A 68 -28.99 -18.11 8.84
N LYS A 69 -29.83 -19.11 8.54
CA LYS A 69 -30.24 -19.56 7.18
C LYS A 69 -31.03 -18.53 6.36
N THR A 70 -31.40 -17.40 6.94
CA THR A 70 -32.17 -16.32 6.30
C THR A 70 -31.35 -15.05 6.07
N ASP A 71 -30.10 -15.01 6.51
CA ASP A 71 -29.24 -13.86 6.31
C ASP A 71 -28.57 -13.98 4.94
N THR A 72 -28.83 -13.01 4.06
CA THR A 72 -28.34 -13.01 2.67
C THR A 72 -26.80 -13.01 2.56
N GLY A 73 -26.08 -12.87 3.69
CA GLY A 73 -24.62 -12.78 3.73
C GLY A 73 -24.08 -11.49 3.12
N LEU A 74 -24.95 -10.55 2.75
CA LEU A 74 -24.59 -9.27 2.17
C LEU A 74 -24.34 -8.24 3.28
N THR A 75 -23.07 -8.00 3.61
CA THR A 75 -22.69 -6.89 4.49
C THR A 75 -22.54 -5.59 3.69
N PRO A 76 -22.78 -4.41 4.29
CA PRO A 76 -22.47 -3.13 3.67
C PRO A 76 -21.02 -3.04 3.17
N GLY A 77 -20.06 -3.63 3.89
CA GLY A 77 -18.68 -3.78 3.46
C GLY A 77 -18.52 -4.62 2.19
N LEU A 78 -19.19 -5.77 2.09
CA LEU A 78 -19.17 -6.61 0.88
C LEU A 78 -19.78 -5.89 -0.31
N LEU A 79 -20.89 -5.17 -0.12
CA LEU A 79 -21.53 -4.39 -1.17
C LEU A 79 -20.61 -3.28 -1.71
N LYS A 80 -19.91 -2.57 -0.82
CA LYS A 80 -18.93 -1.53 -1.22
C LYS A 80 -17.79 -2.12 -2.06
N VAL A 81 -17.31 -3.31 -1.71
CA VAL A 81 -16.23 -4.00 -2.40
C VAL A 81 -16.67 -4.47 -3.77
N LEU A 82 -17.83 -5.12 -3.87
CA LEU A 82 -18.40 -5.54 -5.15
C LEU A 82 -18.62 -4.33 -6.08
N HIS A 83 -19.17 -3.23 -5.55
CA HIS A 83 -19.37 -2.02 -6.33
C HIS A 83 -18.05 -1.40 -6.83
N LYS A 84 -16.98 -1.46 -6.02
CA LYS A 84 -15.64 -1.05 -6.45
C LYS A 84 -15.10 -1.96 -7.56
N GLN A 85 -15.20 -3.28 -7.39
CA GLN A 85 -14.74 -4.26 -8.38
C GLN A 85 -15.44 -4.10 -9.73
N VAL A 86 -16.77 -3.91 -9.75
CA VAL A 86 -17.52 -3.70 -10.99
C VAL A 86 -17.12 -2.38 -11.67
N ARG A 87 -16.86 -1.32 -10.90
CA ARG A 87 -16.35 -0.05 -11.47
C ARG A 87 -14.94 -0.19 -12.04
N ASP A 88 -14.04 -0.85 -11.34
CA ASP A 88 -12.66 -1.07 -11.81
C ASP A 88 -12.65 -1.94 -13.08
N ILE A 89 -13.52 -2.95 -13.20
CA ILE A 89 -13.70 -3.74 -14.43
C ILE A 89 -14.18 -2.87 -15.59
N SER A 90 -15.11 -1.95 -15.33
CA SER A 90 -15.68 -1.08 -16.38
C SER A 90 -14.68 -0.04 -16.90
N LEU A 91 -13.71 0.38 -16.08
CA LEU A 91 -12.63 1.30 -16.49
C LEU A 91 -11.52 0.62 -17.30
N ASN A 92 -11.33 -0.70 -17.17
CA ASN A 92 -10.34 -1.47 -17.93
C ASN A 92 -10.84 -1.92 -19.32
N LEU A 93 -12.11 -1.69 -19.65
CA LEU A 93 -12.72 -2.08 -20.92
C LEU A 93 -12.90 -0.90 -21.91
N LEU A 94 -12.41 0.29 -21.55
CA LEU A 94 -12.34 1.50 -22.37
C LEU A 94 -10.87 1.91 -22.55
#